data_AF-A0A3C0KQ25-F1
#
_entry.id   AF-A0A3C0KQ25-F1
#
_cell.length_a   1.000
_cell.length_b   1.000
_cell.length_c   1.000
_cell.angle_alpha   90.00
_cell.angle_beta   90.00
_cell.angle_gamma   90.00
#
_symmetry.space_group_name_H-M   'P 1'
#
loop_
_entity.id
_entity.type
_entity.pdbx_description
1 polymer ?
#
loop_
_entity_poly.entity_id
_entity_poly.type
_entity_poly.pdbx_seq_one_letter_code
_entity_poly.pdbx_strand_id
1 'polypeptide(L)'
;MRKKIFALSIFVLFIATLVFAADYKKDIVGNWTYEFKGQQAAVEHKADGTFTLVMGTTTVKGTYTVKGNTLTLITEGKNTPYTIQSYDGKKMTMKRDKDNRVIIYVKK
;
A
#
# COMPACT_ATOMS: atom_id res chain seq x y z
N MET A 1 -58.63 20.35 5.83
CA MET A 1 -57.20 20.69 5.66
C MET A 1 -56.39 20.11 6.82
N ARG A 2 -55.48 19.17 6.54
CA ARG A 2 -54.13 19.03 7.16
C ARG A 2 -53.48 17.77 6.56
N LYS A 3 -52.67 18.01 5.52
CA LYS A 3 -51.82 17.01 4.86
C LYS A 3 -50.79 16.51 5.87
N LYS A 4 -50.73 15.20 6.12
CA LYS A 4 -49.56 14.56 6.76
C LYS A 4 -48.79 13.82 5.68
N ILE A 5 -47.93 14.56 5.00
CA ILE A 5 -46.76 14.01 4.31
C ILE A 5 -45.61 14.10 5.31
N PHE A 6 -44.68 13.16 5.26
CA PHE A 6 -43.27 13.20 5.73
C PHE A 6 -42.93 11.88 6.44
N ALA A 7 -41.86 11.15 6.13
CA ALA A 7 -41.00 11.03 4.96
C ALA A 7 -40.24 9.71 5.19
N LEU A 8 -40.16 8.87 4.16
CA LEU A 8 -39.43 7.60 4.19
C LEU A 8 -37.93 7.91 4.03
N SER A 9 -37.18 8.02 5.14
CA SER A 9 -35.73 8.26 5.10
C SER A 9 -34.96 6.96 4.92
N ILE A 10 -34.80 6.54 3.66
CA ILE A 10 -33.83 5.53 3.25
C ILE A 10 -32.46 6.22 3.17
N PHE A 11 -31.62 6.02 4.19
CA PHE A 11 -30.23 6.46 4.19
C PHE A 11 -29.36 5.34 3.60
N VAL A 12 -29.38 5.19 2.26
CA VAL A 12 -28.41 4.33 1.56
C VAL A 12 -27.16 5.16 1.36
N LEU A 13 -26.18 4.97 2.24
CA LEU A 13 -24.83 5.47 2.06
C LEU A 13 -24.13 4.59 1.01
N PHE A 14 -24.31 4.89 -0.27
CA PHE A 14 -23.45 4.39 -1.33
C PHE A 14 -22.07 5.04 -1.14
N ILE A 15 -21.16 4.36 -0.43
CA ILE A 15 -19.73 4.66 -0.55
C ILE A 15 -19.33 4.16 -1.94
N ALA A 16 -19.43 5.04 -2.94
CA ALA A 16 -18.78 4.81 -4.22
C ALA A 16 -17.28 4.78 -3.96
N THR A 17 -16.71 3.59 -3.79
CA THR A 17 -15.27 3.44 -3.91
C THR A 17 -14.94 3.78 -5.36
N LEU A 18 -14.36 4.96 -5.55
CA LEU A 18 -13.70 5.32 -6.80
C LEU A 18 -12.56 4.31 -6.99
N VAL A 19 -12.86 3.22 -7.69
CA VAL A 19 -11.84 2.34 -8.25
C VAL A 19 -11.26 3.12 -9.43
N PHE A 20 -10.45 4.13 -9.14
CA PHE A 20 -9.37 4.44 -10.05
C PHE A 20 -8.56 3.15 -10.14
N ALA A 21 -8.40 2.61 -11.34
CA ALA A 21 -7.50 1.49 -11.57
C ALA A 21 -6.08 1.99 -11.24
N ALA A 22 -5.72 1.91 -9.96
CA ALA A 22 -4.42 2.34 -9.47
C ALA A 22 -3.37 1.47 -10.17
N ASP A 23 -2.47 2.11 -10.91
CA ASP A 23 -1.33 1.43 -11.50
C ASP A 23 -0.24 1.30 -10.44
N TYR A 24 -0.47 0.38 -9.50
CA TYR A 24 0.45 0.15 -8.40
C TYR A 24 1.86 -0.26 -8.86
N LYS A 25 2.00 -0.79 -10.08
CA LYS A 25 3.30 -1.11 -10.67
C LYS A 25 4.09 0.17 -10.94
N LYS A 26 3.42 1.22 -11.42
CA LYS A 26 4.03 2.54 -11.59
C LYS A 26 4.17 3.27 -10.25
N ASP A 27 3.14 3.24 -9.42
CA ASP A 27 3.05 4.06 -8.21
C ASP A 27 4.09 3.68 -7.15
N ILE A 28 4.42 2.39 -7.03
CA ILE A 28 5.41 1.88 -6.07
C ILE A 28 6.84 2.34 -6.39
N VAL A 29 7.13 2.72 -7.65
CA VAL A 29 8.47 3.14 -8.04
C VAL A 29 8.85 4.43 -7.31
N GLY A 30 10.05 4.43 -6.73
CA GLY A 30 10.62 5.55 -6.00
C GLY A 30 11.18 5.18 -4.63
N ASN A 31 11.51 6.22 -3.88
CA ASN A 31 12.09 6.12 -2.53
C ASN A 31 10.99 6.31 -1.48
N TRP A 32 10.97 5.40 -0.52
CA TRP A 32 9.98 5.36 0.55
C TRP A 32 10.67 5.23 1.89
N THR A 33 10.00 5.74 2.92
CA THR A 33 10.38 5.53 4.31
C THR A 33 9.20 4.98 5.10
N TYR A 34 9.48 4.19 6.12
CA TYR A 34 8.47 3.71 7.06
C TYR A 34 9.12 3.44 8.42
N GLU A 35 8.31 3.39 9.47
CA GLU A 35 8.79 3.00 10.80
C GLU A 35 8.60 1.50 11.01
N PHE A 36 9.63 0.85 11.52
CA PHE A 36 9.60 -0.55 11.93
C PHE A 36 10.20 -0.70 13.32
N LYS A 37 9.37 -1.08 14.30
CA LYS A 37 9.79 -1.27 15.70
C LYS A 37 10.57 -0.07 16.28
N GLY A 38 10.11 1.15 16.01
CA GLY A 38 10.76 2.38 16.47
C GLY A 38 12.01 2.78 15.69
N GLN A 39 12.36 2.08 14.61
CA GLN A 39 13.47 2.44 13.72
C GLN A 39 12.95 2.88 12.36
N GLN A 40 13.55 3.94 11.81
CA GLN A 40 13.26 4.36 10.45
C GLN A 40 13.93 3.41 9.45
N ALA A 41 13.14 2.87 8.54
CA ALA A 41 13.59 2.10 7.39
C ALA A 41 13.38 2.92 6.11
N ALA A 42 14.24 2.71 5.12
CA ALA A 42 14.14 3.32 3.79
C ALA A 42 14.18 2.23 2.73
N VAL A 43 13.32 2.32 1.72
CA VAL A 43 13.29 1.38 0.61
C VAL A 43 13.15 2.08 -0.73
N GLU A 44 14.02 1.73 -1.65
CA GLU A 44 13.96 2.16 -3.05
C GLU A 44 13.39 1.01 -3.89
N HIS A 45 12.31 1.27 -4.62
CA HIS A 45 11.82 0.38 -5.67
C HIS A 45 12.15 0.99 -7.03
N LYS A 46 12.92 0.29 -7.85
CA LYS A 46 13.34 0.74 -9.18
C LYS A 46 12.41 0.21 -10.26
N ALA A 47 12.28 0.94 -11.36
CA ALA A 47 11.40 0.56 -12.48
C ALA A 47 11.79 -0.77 -13.16
N ASP A 48 13.03 -1.22 -12.97
CA ASP A 48 13.54 -2.51 -13.47
C ASP A 48 13.09 -3.73 -12.64
N GLY A 49 12.32 -3.51 -11.57
CA GLY A 49 11.85 -4.59 -10.69
C GLY A 49 12.84 -4.98 -9.59
N THR A 50 13.90 -4.20 -9.35
CA THR A 50 14.80 -4.38 -8.21
C THR A 50 14.46 -3.45 -7.04
N PHE A 51 14.80 -3.86 -5.82
CA PHE A 51 14.66 -3.00 -4.66
C PHE A 51 15.88 -3.05 -3.73
N THR A 52 16.08 -1.98 -2.98
CA THR A 52 17.06 -1.92 -1.88
C THR A 52 16.37 -1.38 -0.63
N LEU A 53 16.39 -2.17 0.44
CA LEU A 53 15.89 -1.81 1.77
C LEU A 53 17.09 -1.56 2.69
N VAL A 54 17.08 -0.42 3.39
CA VAL A 54 18.07 -0.05 4.39
C VAL A 54 17.35 0.17 5.72
N MET A 55 17.83 -0.49 6.77
CA MET A 55 17.31 -0.35 8.14
C MET A 55 18.48 -0.43 9.12
N GLY A 56 18.87 0.73 9.68
CA GLY A 56 20.11 0.84 10.45
C GLY A 56 21.33 0.46 9.61
N THR A 57 22.13 -0.50 10.09
CA THR A 57 23.30 -1.05 9.37
C THR A 57 22.96 -2.20 8.43
N THR A 58 21.70 -2.67 8.45
CA THR A 58 21.26 -3.80 7.61
C THR A 58 20.80 -3.29 6.25
N THR A 59 21.35 -3.88 5.19
CA THR A 59 20.90 -3.66 3.81
C THR A 59 20.40 -4.97 3.22
N VAL A 60 19.18 -4.95 2.70
CA VAL A 60 18.56 -6.08 2.00
C VAL A 60 18.32 -5.67 0.55
N LYS A 61 18.73 -6.51 -0.39
CA LYS A 61 18.50 -6.30 -1.83
C LYS A 61 17.73 -7.48 -2.40
N GLY A 62 16.96 -7.24 -3.43
CA GLY A 62 16.19 -8.28 -4.09
C GLY A 62 15.45 -7.75 -5.30
N THR A 63 14.51 -8.56 -5.78
CA THR A 63 13.57 -8.18 -6.83
C THR A 63 12.17 -8.09 -6.27
N TYR A 64 11.27 -7.45 -7.01
CA TYR A 64 9.87 -7.37 -6.67
C TYR A 64 9.00 -7.50 -7.91
N THR A 65 7.76 -7.91 -7.68
CA THR A 65 6.71 -7.94 -8.71
C THR A 65 5.45 -7.29 -8.17
N VAL A 66 4.67 -6.66 -9.05
CA VAL A 66 3.36 -6.12 -8.72
C VAL A 66 2.32 -6.73 -9.66
N LYS A 67 1.27 -7.31 -9.07
CA LYS A 67 0.12 -7.88 -9.80
C LYS A 67 -1.16 -7.40 -9.11
N GLY A 68 -1.96 -6.57 -9.80
CA GLY A 68 -3.10 -5.90 -9.17
C GLY A 68 -2.63 -5.09 -7.96
N ASN A 69 -3.24 -5.32 -6.80
CA ASN A 69 -2.85 -4.70 -5.54
C ASN A 69 -1.85 -5.53 -4.70
N THR A 70 -1.22 -6.55 -5.28
CA THR A 70 -0.25 -7.38 -4.57
C THR A 70 1.17 -7.02 -4.98
N LEU A 71 1.98 -6.57 -4.02
CA LEU A 71 3.43 -6.45 -4.13
C LEU A 71 4.08 -7.71 -3.55
N THR A 72 4.96 -8.37 -4.29
CA THR A 72 5.76 -9.49 -3.77
C THR A 72 7.23 -9.12 -3.80
N LEU A 73 7.86 -9.08 -2.62
CA LEU A 73 9.31 -8.95 -2.50
C LEU A 73 9.96 -10.33 -2.55
N ILE A 74 11.06 -10.45 -3.28
CA ILE A 74 11.81 -11.69 -3.49
C ILE A 74 13.24 -11.47 -3.03
N THR A 75 13.63 -12.18 -1.97
CA THR A 75 14.97 -12.08 -1.37
C THR A 75 15.48 -13.49 -1.10
N GLU A 76 16.66 -13.85 -1.63
CA GLU A 76 17.27 -15.17 -1.41
C GLU A 76 16.29 -16.34 -1.69
N GLY A 77 15.48 -16.22 -2.74
CA GLY A 77 14.47 -17.24 -3.12
C GLY A 77 13.21 -17.26 -2.24
N LYS A 78 13.08 -16.38 -1.24
CA LYS A 78 11.87 -16.26 -0.41
C LYS A 78 10.95 -15.16 -0.92
N ASN A 79 9.69 -15.52 -1.09
CA ASN A 79 8.63 -14.60 -1.48
C ASN A 79 7.93 -14.04 -0.24
N THR A 80 7.86 -12.72 -0.13
CA THR A 80 7.11 -12.03 0.92
C THR A 80 6.02 -11.17 0.27
N PRO A 81 4.76 -11.64 0.26
CA PRO A 81 3.66 -10.88 -0.33
C PRO A 81 3.11 -9.81 0.63
N TYR A 82 2.72 -8.70 0.03
CA TYR A 82 2.07 -7.55 0.64
C TYR A 82 0.85 -7.16 -0.19
N THR A 83 -0.25 -6.87 0.50
CA THR A 83 -1.43 -6.25 -0.10
C THR A 83 -1.34 -4.73 0.04
N ILE A 84 -1.36 -4.01 -1.08
CA ILE A 84 -1.49 -2.55 -1.11
C ILE A 84 -2.96 -2.22 -0.83
N GLN A 85 -3.21 -1.52 0.27
CA GLN A 85 -4.55 -1.20 0.75
C GLN A 85 -5.03 0.17 0.25
N SER A 86 -4.12 1.14 0.14
CA SER A 86 -4.42 2.49 -0.33
C SER A 86 -3.16 3.20 -0.80
N TYR A 87 -3.33 4.15 -1.73
CA TYR A 87 -2.31 5.10 -2.14
C TYR A 87 -2.95 6.46 -2.43
N ASP A 88 -2.37 7.54 -1.91
CA ASP A 88 -2.87 8.92 -2.10
C ASP A 88 -1.92 9.82 -2.91
N GLY A 89 -0.88 9.25 -3.52
CA GLY A 89 0.19 10.00 -4.19
C GLY A 89 1.47 10.15 -3.35
N LYS A 90 1.36 10.19 -2.01
CA LYS A 90 2.49 10.37 -1.09
C LYS A 90 2.61 9.29 -0.03
N LYS A 91 1.51 8.67 0.35
CA LYS A 91 1.44 7.63 1.38
C LYS A 91 0.81 6.38 0.80
N MET A 92 1.48 5.26 0.99
CA MET A 92 0.99 3.95 0.61
C MET A 92 0.86 3.07 1.84
N THR A 93 -0.35 2.58 2.09
CA THR A 93 -0.61 1.65 3.19
C THR A 93 -0.49 0.23 2.65
N MET A 94 0.44 -0.54 3.21
CA MET A 94 0.66 -1.94 2.84
C MET A 94 0.40 -2.86 4.01
N LYS A 95 -0.26 -3.98 3.76
CA LYS A 95 -0.43 -5.07 4.73
C LYS A 95 0.47 -6.23 4.32
N ARG A 96 1.35 -6.68 5.22
CA ARG A 96 2.14 -7.89 5.01
C ARG A 96 1.26 -9.12 5.25
N ASP A 97 1.13 -9.99 4.26
CA ASP A 97 0.12 -11.05 4.32
C ASP A 97 0.49 -12.14 5.34
N LYS A 98 1.79 -12.36 5.59
CA LYS A 98 2.28 -13.37 6.55
C LYS A 98 1.77 -13.16 7.98
N ASP A 99 1.71 -11.90 8.43
CA ASP A 99 1.40 -11.57 9.83
C ASP A 99 0.40 -10.42 9.99
N ASN A 100 -0.29 -10.05 8.91
CA ASN A 100 -1.26 -8.94 8.84
C ASN A 100 -0.71 -7.59 9.32
N ARG A 101 0.63 -7.41 9.39
CA ARG A 101 1.20 -6.13 9.82
C ARG A 101 0.90 -5.06 8.78
N VAL A 102 0.30 -3.97 9.22
CA VAL A 102 0.12 -2.76 8.42
C VAL A 102 1.37 -1.90 8.53
N ILE A 103 1.87 -1.44 7.39
CA ILE A 103 3.07 -0.62 7.25
C ILE A 103 2.68 0.58 6.38
N ILE A 104 2.99 1.78 6.85
CA ILE A 104 2.69 3.02 6.14
C ILE A 104 3.99 3.52 5.51
N TYR A 105 4.04 3.45 4.19
CA TYR A 105 5.14 3.93 3.39
C TYR A 105 4.89 5.39 3.06
N VAL A 106 5.87 6.25 3.32
CA VAL A 106 5.84 7.68 3.01
C VAL A 106 6.89 7.97 1.94
N LYS A 107 6.46 8.51 0.80
CA LYS A 107 7.33 8.84 -0.33
C LYS A 107 8.27 9.97 0.08
N LYS A 108 9.56 9.79 -0.22
CA LYS A 108 10.61 10.78 0.04
C LYS A 108 10.68 11.81 -1.09
#